data_AF-A0A9P1KBL6-F1
#
_entry.id   AF-A0A9P1KBL6-F1
#
_cell.length_a   1.000
_cell.length_b   1.000
_cell.length_c   1.000
_cell.angle_alpha   90.00
_cell.angle_beta   90.00
_cell.angle_gamma   90.00
#
_symmetry.space_group_name_H-M   'P 1'
#
loop_
_entity.id
_entity.type
_entity.pdbx_description
1 polymer ?
#
loop_
_entity_poly.entity_id
_entity_poly.type
_entity_poly.pdbx_seq_one_letter_code
_entity_poly.pdbx_strand_id
1 'polypeptide(L)'
;MSKKSKNRKHYYLNNPGNQDILLLRDEVHKAVTNEQFIVEIPVRDDEIIEIEENKNKNYSNNRLVSIKIDQLDYHNDKSTVEKIWKVDLEKPIPGISTQSKTPECAILVLQKYQDTTQNLIDEKIYRLMIILIELKSSINVKNYHDSVLKNIEGKFADGMSRMYILLTLNNHLNPIQGYHQETIYIDFKGILFYLKSNLIDNNSQLYSILNNQTDLLTCRTLLREQDKIKIKHLKVTNQMTISLETLLSK
;
A
#
# COMPACT_ATOMS: atom_id res chain seq x y z
N MET A 1 8.30 39.21 37.78
CA MET A 1 8.15 37.73 37.78
C MET A 1 7.56 37.32 36.43
N SER A 2 8.32 36.64 35.58
CA SER A 2 7.80 36.21 34.27
C SER A 2 6.86 35.01 34.46
N LYS A 3 5.65 35.10 33.90
CA LYS A 3 4.74 33.95 33.78
C LYS A 3 5.39 32.96 32.82
N LYS A 4 6.13 31.97 33.35
CA LYS A 4 6.59 30.84 32.54
C LYS A 4 5.37 30.16 31.91
N SER A 5 5.35 30.11 30.57
CA SER A 5 4.26 29.49 29.82
C SER A 5 4.17 28.01 30.21
N LYS A 6 2.98 27.60 30.65
CA LYS A 6 2.73 26.31 31.30
C LYS A 6 2.50 25.15 30.32
N ASN A 7 2.96 25.23 29.07
CA ASN A 7 2.71 24.17 28.07
C ASN A 7 3.82 24.10 27.02
N ARG A 8 5.02 23.64 27.39
CA ARG A 8 5.98 23.12 26.41
C ARG A 8 5.93 21.60 26.47
N LYS A 9 5.34 20.97 25.45
CA LYS A 9 5.49 19.52 25.25
C LYS A 9 6.90 19.27 24.73
N HIS A 10 7.64 18.39 25.40
CA HIS A 10 8.94 17.93 24.95
C HIS A 10 8.75 16.59 24.25
N TYR A 11 9.17 16.52 22.99
CA TYR A 11 9.11 15.31 22.19
C TYR A 11 10.51 14.75 22.01
N TYR A 12 10.66 13.45 22.22
CA TYR A 12 11.90 12.73 21.95
C TYR A 12 11.76 11.93 20.65
N LEU A 13 12.78 12.00 19.79
CA LEU A 13 12.81 11.27 18.52
C LEU A 13 13.09 9.77 18.74
N ASN A 14 14.10 9.46 19.54
CA ASN A 14 14.45 8.11 19.97
C ASN A 14 14.98 8.18 21.41
N ASN A 15 14.51 7.31 22.31
CA ASN A 15 15.11 7.17 23.64
C ASN A 15 15.12 5.68 24.07
N PRO A 16 16.23 4.97 23.90
CA PRO A 16 16.30 3.54 24.23
C PRO A 16 16.33 3.25 25.74
N GLY A 17 16.49 4.26 26.60
CA GLY A 17 16.76 4.07 28.02
C GLY A 17 15.59 4.30 28.98
N ASN A 18 14.42 4.76 28.51
CA ASN A 18 13.31 5.08 29.40
C ASN A 18 11.95 4.85 28.73
N GLN A 19 11.22 3.83 29.19
CA GLN A 19 9.92 3.40 28.66
C GLN A 19 8.77 4.35 29.04
N ASP A 20 8.95 5.21 30.05
CA ASP A 20 7.90 6.12 30.56
C ASP A 20 7.83 7.48 29.81
N ILE A 21 8.58 7.63 28.71
CA ILE A 21 8.66 8.89 27.95
C ILE A 21 7.79 8.81 26.70
N LEU A 22 6.93 9.82 26.52
CA LEU A 22 6.16 10.02 25.29
C LEU A 22 7.09 10.26 24.10
N LEU A 23 7.24 9.25 23.24
CA LEU A 23 7.98 9.36 21.99
C LEU A 23 7.10 10.02 20.92
N LEU A 24 7.68 10.92 20.12
CA LEU A 24 6.96 11.57 19.02
C LEU A 24 6.33 10.54 18.08
N ARG A 25 7.08 9.46 17.82
CA ARG A 25 6.64 8.32 17.01
C ARG A 25 5.33 7.73 17.51
N ASP A 26 5.23 7.46 18.81
CA ASP A 26 4.08 6.77 19.38
C ASP A 26 2.83 7.67 19.34
N GLU A 27 3.00 8.98 19.54
CA GLU A 27 1.92 9.95 19.35
C GLU A 27 1.49 10.04 17.88
N VAL A 28 2.44 10.04 16.92
CA VAL A 28 2.12 10.04 15.48
C VAL A 28 1.40 8.77 15.08
N HIS A 29 1.89 7.58 15.49
CA HIS A 29 1.25 6.30 15.24
C HIS A 29 -0.17 6.27 15.80
N LYS A 30 -0.35 6.68 17.05
CA LYS A 30 -1.68 6.75 17.67
C LYS A 30 -2.59 7.72 16.92
N ALA A 31 -2.08 8.87 16.49
CA ALA A 31 -2.86 9.84 15.71
C ALA A 31 -3.30 9.27 14.36
N VAL A 32 -2.39 8.67 13.58
CA VAL A 32 -2.76 8.09 12.27
C VAL A 32 -3.68 6.88 12.39
N THR A 33 -3.55 6.07 13.45
CA THR A 33 -4.48 4.96 13.73
C THR A 33 -5.85 5.46 14.17
N ASN A 34 -5.92 6.51 15.00
CA ASN A 34 -7.19 7.15 15.38
C ASN A 34 -7.92 7.72 14.16
N GLU A 35 -7.16 8.30 13.24
CA GLU A 35 -7.66 8.73 11.95
C GLU A 35 -7.97 7.55 11.02
N GLN A 36 -7.86 6.29 11.43
CA GLN A 36 -8.06 5.11 10.57
C GLN A 36 -7.31 5.19 9.23
N PHE A 37 -6.19 5.90 9.20
CA PHE A 37 -5.36 6.02 8.01
C PHE A 37 -4.60 4.73 7.75
N ILE A 38 -4.15 4.08 8.83
CA ILE A 38 -3.53 2.75 8.83
C ILE A 38 -4.31 1.90 9.84
N VAL A 39 -4.81 0.76 9.36
CA VAL A 39 -5.56 -0.20 10.18
C VAL A 39 -4.95 -1.58 10.02
N GLU A 40 -4.67 -2.25 11.14
CA GLU A 40 -4.30 -3.67 11.14
C GLU A 40 -5.56 -4.51 10.94
N ILE A 41 -5.52 -5.40 9.95
CA ILE A 41 -6.61 -6.29 9.59
C ILE A 41 -6.33 -7.67 10.20
N PRO A 42 -7.29 -8.26 10.95
CA PRO A 42 -7.15 -9.61 11.45
C PRO A 42 -6.89 -10.62 10.32
N VAL A 43 -5.90 -11.50 10.50
CA VAL A 43 -5.60 -12.58 9.57
C VAL A 43 -6.53 -13.77 9.89
N ARG A 44 -7.72 -13.78 9.29
CA ARG A 44 -8.76 -14.80 9.50
C ARG A 44 -9.53 -15.06 8.20
N ASP A 45 -10.14 -16.24 8.09
CA ASP A 45 -10.95 -16.66 6.96
C ASP A 45 -12.22 -15.81 6.73
N ASP A 46 -12.84 -15.34 7.82
CA ASP A 46 -14.11 -14.61 7.80
C ASP A 46 -13.94 -13.10 7.61
N GLU A 47 -12.71 -12.60 7.67
CA GLU A 47 -12.39 -11.19 7.50
C GLU A 47 -12.30 -10.83 6.00
N ILE A 48 -12.86 -9.68 5.63
CA ILE A 48 -12.90 -9.21 4.25
C ILE A 48 -12.40 -7.76 4.19
N ILE A 49 -11.43 -7.50 3.33
CA ILE A 49 -10.99 -6.12 3.05
C ILE A 49 -11.82 -5.56 1.90
N GLU A 50 -12.65 -4.56 2.19
CA GLU A 50 -13.39 -3.83 1.16
C GLU A 50 -12.68 -2.52 0.78
N ILE A 51 -12.59 -2.25 -0.53
CA ILE A 51 -11.99 -1.06 -1.11
C ILE A 51 -13.00 -0.44 -2.08
N GLU A 52 -13.34 0.83 -1.87
CA GLU A 52 -14.31 1.58 -2.67
C GLU A 52 -13.62 2.61 -3.57
N GLU A 53 -14.18 2.87 -4.76
CA GLU A 53 -13.72 3.99 -5.61
C GLU A 53 -14.25 5.31 -5.04
N ASN A 54 -13.39 6.19 -4.52
CA ASN A 54 -13.78 7.41 -3.78
C ASN A 54 -14.55 8.48 -4.59
N LYS A 55 -14.85 8.28 -5.89
CA LYS A 55 -15.50 9.29 -6.72
C LYS A 55 -17.02 9.11 -6.83
N ASN A 56 -17.73 9.92 -6.05
CA ASN A 56 -19.19 10.18 -6.08
C ASN A 56 -20.09 8.98 -5.76
N LYS A 57 -20.53 8.91 -4.49
CA LYS A 57 -21.55 7.97 -3.95
C LYS A 57 -22.95 8.08 -4.59
N ASN A 58 -23.14 8.98 -5.57
CA ASN A 58 -24.41 9.17 -6.25
C ASN A 58 -24.51 8.25 -7.48
N TYR A 59 -25.12 7.08 -7.23
CA TYR A 59 -25.84 6.16 -8.12
C TYR A 59 -25.60 6.23 -9.64
N SER A 60 -24.96 5.19 -10.19
CA SER A 60 -25.33 4.59 -11.49
C SER A 60 -24.73 3.18 -11.64
N ASN A 61 -25.43 2.26 -12.32
CA ASN A 61 -25.00 0.87 -12.62
C ASN A 61 -23.77 0.76 -13.55
N ASN A 62 -23.02 1.83 -13.76
CA ASN A 62 -21.92 1.93 -14.73
C ASN A 62 -20.58 2.30 -14.08
N ARG A 63 -20.44 2.07 -12.76
CA ARG A 63 -19.23 2.38 -12.00
C ARG A 63 -18.72 1.16 -11.24
N LEU A 64 -17.41 1.10 -11.08
CA LEU A 64 -16.77 0.17 -10.16
C LEU A 64 -17.09 0.66 -8.73
N VAL A 65 -17.85 -0.13 -7.99
CA VAL A 65 -18.33 0.25 -6.65
C VAL A 65 -17.29 -0.16 -5.62
N SER A 66 -16.96 -1.46 -5.58
CA SER A 66 -15.98 -1.97 -4.63
C SER A 66 -15.30 -3.25 -5.09
N ILE A 67 -14.10 -3.47 -4.55
CA ILE A 67 -13.39 -4.74 -4.60
C ILE A 67 -13.31 -5.27 -3.17
N LYS A 68 -13.59 -6.57 -3.02
CA LYS A 68 -13.47 -7.30 -1.76
C LYS A 68 -12.31 -8.28 -1.86
N ILE A 69 -11.45 -8.29 -0.85
CA ILE A 69 -10.34 -9.24 -0.73
C ILE A 69 -10.67 -10.22 0.39
N ASP A 70 -10.75 -11.49 0.07
CA ASP A 70 -11.04 -12.58 1.00
C ASP A 70 -9.85 -13.54 1.14
N GLN A 71 -10.02 -14.62 1.92
CA GLN A 71 -9.01 -15.64 2.18
C GLN A 71 -7.70 -15.03 2.72
N LEU A 72 -7.84 -14.21 3.76
CA LEU A 72 -6.72 -13.44 4.31
C LEU A 72 -5.72 -14.31 5.10
N ASP A 73 -6.15 -15.48 5.58
CA ASP A 73 -5.33 -16.44 6.31
C ASP A 73 -4.43 -17.32 5.41
N TYR A 74 -4.17 -16.83 4.20
CA TYR A 74 -3.44 -17.54 3.17
C TYR A 74 -2.12 -18.13 3.68
N HIS A 75 -1.94 -19.42 3.40
CA HIS A 75 -0.71 -20.15 3.68
C HIS A 75 -0.43 -21.16 2.56
N ASN A 76 0.84 -21.38 2.28
CA ASN A 76 1.32 -22.42 1.37
C ASN A 76 2.58 -23.07 1.95
N ASP A 77 3.12 -24.07 1.25
CA ASP A 77 4.31 -24.81 1.69
C ASP A 77 5.56 -23.94 1.91
N LYS A 78 5.56 -22.69 1.42
CA LYS A 78 6.71 -21.79 1.46
C LYS A 78 6.54 -20.63 2.43
N SER A 79 5.30 -20.25 2.76
CA SER A 79 5.02 -19.01 3.47
C SER A 79 3.66 -18.99 4.15
N THR A 80 3.60 -18.25 5.25
CA THR A 80 2.37 -17.97 6.00
C THR A 80 2.20 -16.46 6.16
N VAL A 81 0.98 -15.95 6.00
CA VAL A 81 0.65 -14.56 6.31
C VAL A 81 0.65 -14.36 7.82
N GLU A 82 1.48 -13.44 8.30
CA GLU A 82 1.58 -13.10 9.73
C GLU A 82 0.70 -11.90 10.09
N LYS A 83 0.74 -10.86 9.25
CA LYS A 83 0.05 -9.59 9.50
C LYS A 83 -0.39 -8.93 8.20
N ILE A 84 -1.51 -8.23 8.27
CA ILE A 84 -2.03 -7.41 7.18
C ILE A 84 -2.33 -6.01 7.71
N TRP A 85 -1.93 -4.99 6.97
CA TRP A 85 -2.38 -3.61 7.20
C TRP A 85 -3.01 -3.05 5.94
N LYS A 86 -4.06 -2.25 6.12
CA LYS A 86 -4.66 -1.42 5.08
C LYS A 86 -4.29 0.03 5.34
N VAL A 87 -3.78 0.72 4.32
CA VAL A 87 -3.51 2.15 4.33
C VAL A 87 -4.43 2.85 3.34
N ASP A 88 -5.29 3.74 3.83
CA ASP A 88 -6.16 4.58 2.99
C ASP A 88 -5.37 5.78 2.46
N LEU A 89 -4.86 5.66 1.24
CA LEU A 89 -3.94 6.66 0.66
C LEU A 89 -4.64 7.93 0.21
N GLU A 90 -5.97 7.88 0.01
CA GLU A 90 -6.77 9.03 -0.36
C GLU A 90 -7.34 9.78 0.85
N LYS A 91 -7.24 9.20 2.05
CA LYS A 91 -7.61 9.90 3.28
C LYS A 91 -6.83 11.21 3.42
N PRO A 92 -7.52 12.35 3.60
CA PRO A 92 -6.86 13.63 3.75
C PRO A 92 -6.24 13.73 5.16
N ILE A 93 -4.95 13.42 5.26
CA ILE A 93 -4.17 13.66 6.48
C ILE A 93 -3.34 14.95 6.32
N PRO A 94 -3.52 15.95 7.21
CA PRO A 94 -2.73 17.19 7.17
C PRO A 94 -1.22 16.91 7.19
N GLY A 95 -0.48 17.52 6.26
CA GLY A 95 0.97 17.36 6.16
C GLY A 95 1.46 16.06 5.50
N ILE A 96 0.57 15.10 5.22
CA ILE A 96 0.89 13.84 4.52
C ILE A 96 0.19 13.77 3.15
N SER A 97 -1.04 14.28 3.03
CA SER A 97 -1.86 14.13 1.84
C SER A 97 -1.49 15.14 0.74
N THR A 98 -1.15 14.64 -0.44
CA THR A 98 -1.26 15.39 -1.71
C THR A 98 -2.57 14.96 -2.38
N GLN A 99 -3.51 15.91 -2.52
CA GLN A 99 -4.82 15.60 -3.08
C GLN A 99 -4.68 15.00 -4.49
N SER A 100 -5.39 13.90 -4.75
CA SER A 100 -5.67 13.31 -6.07
C SER A 100 -4.51 12.70 -6.88
N LYS A 101 -3.36 12.40 -6.25
CA LYS A 101 -2.21 11.76 -6.92
C LYS A 101 -1.81 10.40 -6.36
N THR A 102 -2.69 9.70 -5.64
CA THR A 102 -2.39 8.35 -5.12
C THR A 102 -3.32 7.26 -5.62
N PRO A 103 -2.91 5.98 -5.50
CA PRO A 103 -3.83 4.85 -5.51
C PRO A 103 -4.90 5.01 -4.43
N GLU A 104 -6.04 4.35 -4.55
CA GLU A 104 -7.09 4.38 -3.51
C GLU A 104 -6.56 3.85 -2.17
N CYS A 105 -5.80 2.74 -2.17
CA CYS A 105 -5.20 2.21 -0.94
C CYS A 105 -3.91 1.41 -1.18
N ALA A 106 -3.18 1.15 -0.09
CA ALA A 106 -2.14 0.12 -0.03
C ALA A 106 -2.53 -1.00 0.93
N ILE A 107 -2.33 -2.25 0.52
CA ILE A 107 -2.41 -3.43 1.40
C ILE A 107 -0.99 -3.94 1.64
N LEU A 108 -0.58 -3.97 2.90
CA LEU A 108 0.73 -4.43 3.34
C LEU A 108 0.56 -5.82 3.93
N VAL A 109 1.18 -6.83 3.32
CA VAL A 109 1.09 -8.22 3.73
C VAL A 109 2.47 -8.69 4.16
N LEU A 110 2.62 -8.95 5.46
CA LEU A 110 3.84 -9.53 6.01
C LEU A 110 3.74 -11.04 5.97
N GLN A 111 4.64 -11.67 5.23
CA GLN A 111 4.74 -13.12 5.12
C GLN A 111 6.02 -13.60 5.75
N LYS A 112 5.92 -14.67 6.54
CA LYS A 112 7.05 -15.42 7.05
C LYS A 112 7.34 -16.59 6.12
N TYR A 113 8.56 -16.66 5.59
CA TYR A 113 9.00 -17.74 4.71
C TYR A 113 9.69 -18.83 5.50
N GLN A 114 9.51 -20.08 5.06
CA GLN A 114 10.30 -21.20 5.53
C GLN A 114 11.58 -21.29 4.68
N ASP A 115 12.74 -21.34 5.32
CA ASP A 115 13.99 -21.61 4.60
C ASP A 115 14.04 -23.08 4.20
N THR A 116 13.83 -23.36 2.92
CA THR A 116 13.88 -24.72 2.35
C THR A 116 15.29 -25.12 1.94
N THR A 117 16.27 -24.22 2.03
CA THR A 117 17.66 -24.48 1.65
C THR A 117 18.39 -25.04 2.85
N GLN A 118 18.44 -26.37 2.93
CA GLN A 118 19.26 -27.10 3.90
C GLN A 118 20.69 -26.55 3.89
N ASN A 119 21.16 -26.14 5.07
CA ASN A 119 22.49 -25.57 5.39
C ASN A 119 22.54 -24.02 5.41
N LEU A 120 21.94 -23.39 6.42
CA LEU A 120 22.63 -22.56 7.43
C LEU A 120 21.61 -21.71 8.22
N ILE A 121 21.55 -21.94 9.54
CA ILE A 121 21.04 -21.04 10.61
C ILE A 121 19.53 -20.72 10.54
N ASP A 122 18.87 -20.77 11.71
CA ASP A 122 17.45 -20.45 11.94
C ASP A 122 17.06 -18.97 11.66
N GLU A 123 17.50 -18.39 10.54
CA GLU A 123 17.15 -17.02 10.15
C GLU A 123 15.74 -16.99 9.55
N LYS A 124 14.82 -16.28 10.20
CA LYS A 124 13.46 -16.12 9.69
C LYS A 124 13.49 -15.07 8.58
N ILE A 125 13.26 -15.51 7.35
CA ILE A 125 13.14 -14.59 6.22
C ILE A 125 11.71 -14.06 6.17
N TYR A 126 11.55 -12.74 6.33
CA TYR A 126 10.26 -12.08 6.13
C TYR A 126 10.23 -11.37 4.80
N ARG A 127 9.06 -11.36 4.17
CA ARG A 127 8.76 -10.44 3.07
C ARG A 127 7.54 -9.60 3.37
N LEU A 128 7.67 -8.31 3.16
CA LEU A 128 6.57 -7.36 3.19
C LEU A 128 6.17 -7.05 1.74
N MET A 129 5.04 -7.62 1.31
CA MET A 129 4.45 -7.28 0.03
C MET A 129 3.56 -6.05 0.18
N ILE A 130 3.83 -5.02 -0.60
CA ILE A 130 3.08 -3.77 -0.63
C ILE A 130 2.28 -3.72 -1.92
N ILE A 131 0.97 -3.90 -1.80
CA ILE A 131 0.04 -3.94 -2.91
C ILE A 131 -0.66 -2.59 -3.02
N LEU A 132 -0.25 -1.78 -3.98
CA LEU A 132 -0.90 -0.52 -4.33
C LEU A 132 -2.11 -0.81 -5.23
N ILE A 133 -3.31 -0.44 -4.80
CA ILE A 133 -4.55 -0.75 -5.51
C ILE A 133 -5.14 0.53 -6.09
N GLU A 134 -5.31 0.53 -7.41
CA GLU A 134 -6.01 1.56 -8.18
C GLU A 134 -7.34 1.03 -8.74
N LEU A 135 -8.43 1.76 -8.53
CA LEU A 135 -9.78 1.48 -9.02
C LEU A 135 -10.17 2.49 -10.11
N LYS A 136 -10.67 1.99 -11.25
CA LYS A 136 -11.17 2.84 -12.33
C LYS A 136 -12.48 2.34 -12.90
N SER A 137 -13.55 3.11 -12.71
CA SER A 137 -14.81 2.90 -13.47
C SER A 137 -14.58 2.90 -14.99
N SER A 138 -13.65 3.71 -15.50
CA SER A 138 -13.32 3.70 -16.91
C SER A 138 -11.91 4.21 -17.20
N ILE A 139 -11.22 3.51 -18.09
CA ILE A 139 -9.95 3.91 -18.68
C ILE A 139 -10.24 4.30 -20.14
N ASN A 140 -10.70 5.53 -20.35
CA ASN A 140 -10.94 6.10 -21.67
C ASN A 140 -9.93 7.19 -21.96
N VAL A 141 -9.20 7.07 -23.06
CA VAL A 141 -8.35 8.14 -23.56
C VAL A 141 -9.17 8.93 -24.59
N LYS A 142 -9.74 10.07 -24.19
CA LYS A 142 -10.54 10.91 -25.10
C LYS A 142 -9.71 11.98 -25.82
N ASN A 143 -8.60 12.44 -25.24
CA ASN A 143 -7.75 13.50 -25.80
C ASN A 143 -6.26 13.20 -25.56
N TYR A 144 -5.39 13.61 -26.49
CA TYR A 144 -3.93 13.42 -26.46
C TYR A 144 -3.19 14.17 -25.33
N HIS A 145 -3.81 15.18 -24.70
CA HIS A 145 -3.12 16.10 -23.79
C HIS A 145 -3.16 15.74 -22.30
N ASP A 146 -4.09 14.87 -21.86
CA ASP A 146 -4.18 14.39 -20.49
C ASP A 146 -4.50 12.89 -20.52
N SER A 147 -3.46 12.05 -20.63
CA SER A 147 -3.71 10.61 -20.67
C SER A 147 -4.01 10.12 -19.25
N VAL A 148 -5.22 9.59 -19.08
CA VAL A 148 -5.66 8.89 -17.86
C VAL A 148 -4.60 7.87 -17.40
N LEU A 149 -3.91 7.25 -18.38
CA LEU A 149 -2.84 6.31 -18.15
C LEU A 149 -1.64 6.95 -17.43
N LYS A 150 -1.13 8.11 -17.88
CA LYS A 150 -0.05 8.83 -17.19
C LYS A 150 -0.42 9.26 -15.77
N ASN A 151 -1.69 9.58 -15.54
CA ASN A 151 -2.16 9.88 -14.19
C ASN A 151 -2.07 8.63 -13.29
N ILE A 152 -2.54 7.48 -13.78
CA ILE A 152 -2.42 6.20 -13.05
C ILE A 152 -0.95 5.83 -12.81
N GLU A 153 -0.07 6.02 -13.80
CA GLU A 153 1.38 5.82 -13.63
C GLU A 153 1.96 6.70 -12.51
N GLY A 154 1.60 7.99 -12.52
CA GLY A 154 2.00 8.94 -11.49
C GLY A 154 1.47 8.56 -10.09
N LYS A 155 0.26 7.98 -10.03
CA LYS A 155 -0.31 7.48 -8.78
C LYS A 155 0.53 6.35 -8.18
N PHE A 156 0.91 5.35 -8.96
CA PHE A 156 1.78 4.28 -8.43
C PHE A 156 3.12 4.82 -7.92
N ALA A 157 3.73 5.77 -8.64
CA ALA A 157 4.99 6.41 -8.23
C ALA A 157 4.87 7.19 -6.89
N ASP A 158 3.79 7.95 -6.71
CA ASP A 158 3.50 8.66 -5.45
C ASP A 158 3.21 7.68 -4.32
N GLY A 159 2.40 6.64 -4.59
CA GLY A 159 2.10 5.56 -3.65
C GLY A 159 3.36 4.88 -3.12
N MET A 160 4.30 4.50 -4.00
CA MET A 160 5.59 3.94 -3.60
C MET A 160 6.37 4.90 -2.69
N SER A 161 6.47 6.17 -3.09
CA SER A 161 7.20 7.19 -2.34
C SER A 161 6.62 7.40 -0.94
N ARG A 162 5.30 7.41 -0.82
CA ARG A 162 4.61 7.50 0.48
C ARG A 162 4.89 6.28 1.34
N MET A 163 4.87 5.08 0.77
CA MET A 163 5.18 3.86 1.54
C MET A 163 6.61 3.87 2.07
N TYR A 164 7.58 4.33 1.29
CA TYR A 164 8.94 4.53 1.79
C TYR A 164 8.96 5.45 3.03
N ILE A 165 8.26 6.58 2.99
CA ILE A 165 8.17 7.50 4.14
C ILE A 165 7.49 6.80 5.33
N LEU A 166 6.33 6.17 5.14
CA LEU A 166 5.60 5.54 6.24
C LEU A 166 6.39 4.41 6.91
N LEU A 167 7.11 3.59 6.13
CA LEU A 167 7.94 2.52 6.66
C LEU A 167 9.11 3.07 7.50
N THR A 168 9.64 4.25 7.16
CA THR A 168 10.68 4.89 7.99
C THR A 168 10.16 5.46 9.31
N LEU A 169 8.87 5.85 9.37
CA LEU A 169 8.25 6.28 10.63
C LEU A 169 8.07 5.10 11.60
N ASN A 170 7.84 3.92 11.05
CA ASN A 170 7.72 2.68 11.79
C ASN A 170 9.10 2.05 11.99
N ASN A 171 9.95 2.73 12.78
CA ASN A 171 11.35 2.37 12.95
C ASN A 171 11.51 0.94 13.51
N HIS A 172 11.91 -0.01 12.66
CA HIS A 172 12.29 -1.39 12.98
C HIS A 172 13.48 -1.49 13.96
N LEU A 173 14.13 -0.36 14.29
CA LEU A 173 15.17 -0.26 15.31
C LEU A 173 14.61 -0.18 16.74
N ASN A 174 13.31 -0.43 16.96
CA ASN A 174 12.77 -0.60 18.31
C ASN A 174 13.11 -2.00 18.84
N PRO A 175 14.03 -2.15 19.80
CA PRO A 175 14.42 -3.47 20.33
C PRO A 175 13.29 -4.16 21.11
N ILE A 176 12.17 -3.47 21.38
CA ILE A 176 11.08 -3.95 22.22
C ILE A 176 9.95 -4.63 21.40
N GLN A 177 9.98 -4.57 20.05
CA GLN A 177 8.93 -5.18 19.21
C GLN A 177 9.46 -6.02 18.02
N GLY A 178 9.25 -7.32 18.12
CA GLY A 178 8.81 -8.22 17.04
C GLY A 178 9.78 -8.67 15.94
N TYR A 179 10.71 -7.85 15.48
CA TYR A 179 11.54 -8.16 14.29
C TYR A 179 12.96 -7.59 14.38
N HIS A 180 13.46 -7.39 15.60
CA HIS A 180 14.81 -6.89 15.82
C HIS A 180 15.83 -7.87 15.22
N GLN A 181 16.74 -7.37 14.36
CA GLN A 181 17.76 -8.14 13.64
C GLN A 181 17.24 -9.08 12.53
N GLU A 182 15.94 -9.10 12.25
CA GLU A 182 15.39 -9.89 11.15
C GLU A 182 15.56 -9.17 9.81
N THR A 183 15.84 -9.92 8.74
CA THR A 183 15.87 -9.37 7.38
C THR A 183 14.45 -9.37 6.80
N ILE A 184 13.92 -8.18 6.53
CA ILE A 184 12.61 -7.98 5.87
C ILE A 184 12.86 -7.48 4.45
N TYR A 185 12.54 -8.31 3.45
CA TYR A 185 12.53 -7.88 2.06
C TYR A 185 11.23 -7.16 1.74
N ILE A 186 11.30 -6.00 1.08
CA ILE A 186 10.12 -5.22 0.71
C ILE A 186 9.93 -5.34 -0.80
N ASP A 187 8.77 -5.82 -1.21
CA ASP A 187 8.37 -5.97 -2.61
C ASP A 187 7.15 -5.06 -2.90
N PHE A 188 7.15 -4.38 -4.03
CA PHE A 188 6.01 -3.56 -4.48
C PHE A 188 5.26 -4.22 -5.64
N LYS A 189 3.93 -4.15 -5.58
CA LYS A 189 3.03 -4.57 -6.66
C LYS A 189 1.91 -3.56 -6.84
N GLY A 190 1.65 -3.18 -8.07
CA GLY A 190 0.48 -2.37 -8.43
C GLY A 190 -0.62 -3.27 -8.97
N ILE A 191 -1.86 -2.99 -8.60
CA ILE A 191 -3.03 -3.67 -9.13
C ILE A 191 -4.03 -2.62 -9.61
N LEU A 192 -4.34 -2.68 -10.90
CA LEU A 192 -5.32 -1.80 -11.54
C LEU A 192 -6.59 -2.59 -11.85
N PHE A 193 -7.66 -2.30 -11.12
CA PHE A 193 -8.99 -2.83 -11.41
C PHE A 193 -9.78 -1.83 -12.25
N TYR A 194 -10.44 -2.31 -13.29
CA TYR A 194 -11.23 -1.44 -14.16
C TYR A 194 -12.47 -2.09 -14.75
N LEU A 195 -13.55 -1.32 -14.92
CA LEU A 195 -14.81 -1.82 -15.49
C LEU A 195 -14.82 -1.74 -17.02
N LYS A 196 -14.45 -0.59 -17.60
CA LYS A 196 -14.46 -0.34 -19.05
C LYS A 196 -13.13 0.25 -19.50
N SER A 197 -12.59 -0.25 -20.60
CA SER A 197 -11.43 0.34 -21.27
C SER A 197 -11.76 0.61 -22.73
N ASN A 198 -11.35 1.78 -23.21
CA ASN A 198 -11.26 2.08 -24.64
C ASN A 198 -9.94 2.82 -24.85
N LEU A 199 -8.92 2.05 -25.22
CA LEU A 199 -7.54 2.50 -25.27
C LEU A 199 -7.19 2.88 -26.71
N ILE A 200 -6.74 4.12 -26.89
CA ILE A 200 -6.32 4.66 -28.21
C ILE A 200 -4.86 5.18 -28.12
N ASP A 201 -4.33 5.40 -26.92
CA ASP A 201 -3.00 5.98 -26.69
C ASP A 201 -1.92 4.90 -26.54
N ASN A 202 -1.07 4.76 -27.55
CA ASN A 202 0.03 3.81 -27.59
C ASN A 202 1.34 4.29 -26.94
N ASN A 203 1.40 5.51 -26.38
CA ASN A 203 2.64 6.13 -25.95
C ASN A 203 2.93 6.03 -24.43
N SER A 204 2.10 5.34 -23.65
CA SER A 204 2.32 5.15 -22.20
C SER A 204 2.83 3.74 -21.89
N GLN A 205 3.64 3.60 -20.84
CA GLN A 205 4.10 2.27 -20.39
C GLN A 205 2.91 1.44 -19.92
N LEU A 206 1.95 2.08 -19.25
CA LEU A 206 0.73 1.44 -18.81
C LEU A 206 -0.13 0.94 -19.97
N TYR A 207 -0.10 1.55 -21.15
CA TYR A 207 -0.74 0.99 -22.34
C TYR A 207 -0.10 -0.33 -22.77
N SER A 208 1.24 -0.42 -22.79
CA SER A 208 1.94 -1.67 -23.07
C SER A 208 1.61 -2.75 -22.03
N ILE A 209 1.46 -2.35 -20.75
CA ILE A 209 1.03 -3.27 -19.68
C ILE A 209 -0.40 -3.78 -19.91
N LEU A 210 -1.33 -2.88 -20.20
CA LEU A 210 -2.74 -3.24 -20.44
C LEU A 210 -2.91 -4.12 -21.68
N ASN A 211 -2.00 -4.01 -22.67
CA ASN A 211 -1.93 -4.89 -23.84
C ASN A 211 -1.07 -6.13 -23.62
N ASN A 212 -0.67 -6.43 -22.38
CA ASN A 212 0.13 -7.61 -21.99
C ASN A 212 1.47 -7.74 -22.72
N GLN A 213 2.08 -6.62 -23.14
CA GLN A 213 3.41 -6.60 -23.74
C GLN A 213 4.52 -6.63 -22.68
N THR A 214 4.23 -6.12 -21.49
CA THR A 214 5.09 -6.08 -20.30
C THR A 214 4.21 -6.08 -19.06
N ASP A 215 4.76 -6.38 -17.90
CA ASP A 215 4.11 -6.22 -16.61
C ASP A 215 4.82 -5.20 -15.71
N LEU A 216 5.91 -4.60 -16.18
CA LEU A 216 6.74 -3.66 -15.41
C LEU A 216 6.45 -2.23 -15.80
N LEU A 217 6.15 -1.41 -14.79
CA LEU A 217 6.12 0.04 -14.87
C LEU A 217 7.38 0.63 -14.23
N THR A 218 8.06 1.51 -14.95
CA THR A 218 9.18 2.29 -14.39
C THR A 218 8.65 3.58 -13.80
N CYS A 219 8.91 3.80 -12.51
CA CYS A 219 8.46 4.95 -11.73
C CYS A 219 9.63 5.80 -11.26
N ARG A 220 9.46 7.12 -11.29
CA ARG A 220 10.30 8.04 -10.53
C ARG A 220 9.75 8.16 -9.12
N THR A 221 10.49 7.65 -8.14
CA THR A 221 10.13 7.72 -6.71
C THR A 221 11.05 8.67 -5.95
N LEU A 222 10.75 8.92 -4.68
CA LEU A 222 11.61 9.70 -3.79
C LEU A 222 13.04 9.12 -3.68
N LEU A 223 13.18 7.79 -3.79
CA LEU A 223 14.46 7.10 -3.61
C LEU A 223 15.24 6.92 -4.92
N ARG A 224 14.54 6.77 -6.05
CA ARG A 224 15.14 6.39 -7.33
C ARG A 224 14.42 7.02 -8.52
N GLU A 225 15.19 7.45 -9.51
CA GLU A 225 14.66 7.98 -10.76
C GLU A 225 14.07 6.88 -11.68
N GLN A 226 14.49 5.63 -11.51
CA GLN A 226 14.07 4.49 -12.33
C GLN A 226 13.72 3.27 -11.45
N ASP A 227 12.85 3.50 -10.46
CA ASP A 227 12.29 2.42 -9.66
C ASP A 227 11.34 1.57 -10.51
N LYS A 228 11.09 0.32 -10.11
CA LYS A 228 10.22 -0.59 -10.90
C LYS A 228 9.16 -1.20 -10.01
N ILE A 229 7.93 -1.22 -10.53
CA ILE A 229 6.79 -1.90 -9.92
C ILE A 229 6.13 -2.80 -10.95
N LYS A 230 5.79 -4.02 -10.51
CA LYS A 230 5.01 -4.95 -11.34
C LYS A 230 3.54 -4.58 -11.24
N ILE A 231 2.87 -4.39 -12.36
CA ILE A 231 1.47 -4.04 -12.47
C ILE A 231 0.66 -5.24 -12.97
N LYS A 232 -0.33 -5.66 -12.19
CA LYS A 232 -1.40 -6.57 -12.64
C LYS A 232 -2.62 -5.74 -12.96
N HIS A 233 -3.32 -6.06 -14.03
CA HIS A 233 -4.57 -5.38 -14.39
C HIS A 233 -5.70 -6.39 -14.50
N LEU A 234 -6.87 -6.01 -14.00
CA LEU A 234 -8.02 -6.89 -13.89
C LEU A 234 -9.26 -6.12 -14.36
N LYS A 235 -9.86 -6.62 -15.45
CA LYS A 235 -11.16 -6.14 -15.87
C LYS A 235 -12.23 -6.79 -14.99
N VAL A 236 -13.06 -5.96 -14.38
CA VAL A 236 -14.02 -6.39 -13.35
C VAL A 236 -15.45 -5.99 -13.71
N THR A 237 -16.41 -6.51 -12.96
CA THR A 237 -17.78 -5.97 -12.94
C THR A 237 -17.90 -4.89 -11.86
N ASN A 238 -19.10 -4.34 -11.63
CA ASN A 238 -19.28 -3.27 -10.63
C ASN A 238 -18.85 -3.68 -9.21
N GLN A 239 -18.87 -4.97 -8.90
CA GLN A 239 -18.35 -5.54 -7.67
C GLN A 239 -17.57 -6.82 -7.99
N MET A 240 -16.49 -7.07 -7.24
CA MET A 240 -15.72 -8.31 -7.38
C MET A 240 -15.15 -8.73 -6.04
N THR A 241 -15.11 -10.03 -5.80
CA THR A 241 -14.34 -10.64 -4.72
C THR A 241 -13.13 -11.35 -5.32
N ILE A 242 -11.96 -11.19 -4.70
CA ILE A 242 -10.69 -11.76 -5.15
C ILE A 242 -9.89 -12.24 -3.95
N SER A 243 -9.33 -13.44 -4.04
CA SER A 243 -8.51 -13.97 -2.95
C SER A 243 -7.20 -13.23 -2.80
N LEU A 244 -6.72 -13.13 -1.55
CA LEU A 244 -5.40 -12.60 -1.25
C LEU A 244 -4.30 -13.34 -2.03
N GLU A 245 -4.39 -14.66 -2.15
CA GLU A 245 -3.48 -15.47 -2.96
C GLU A 245 -3.38 -14.95 -4.40
N THR A 246 -4.50 -14.63 -5.03
CA THR A 246 -4.52 -14.13 -6.42
C THR A 246 -3.82 -12.78 -6.53
N LEU A 247 -3.86 -11.97 -5.48
CA LEU A 247 -3.13 -10.69 -5.43
C LEU A 247 -1.64 -10.89 -5.15
N LEU A 248 -1.26 -11.91 -4.38
CA LEU A 248 0.13 -12.25 -4.08
C LEU A 248 0.83 -13.04 -5.20
N SER A 249 0.07 -13.66 -6.09
CA SER A 249 0.61 -14.44 -7.22
C SER A 249 1.62 -13.63 -8.03
N LYS A 250 2.58 -14.31 -8.66
CA LYS A 250 3.38 -13.67 -9.71
C LYS A 250 2.51 -13.26 -10.89
#